data_AF-A0A6G7ITU7-F1
#
_entry.id   AF-A0A6G7ITU7-F1
#
_cell.length_a   1.000
_cell.length_b   1.000
_cell.length_c   1.000
_cell.angle_alpha   90.00
_cell.angle_beta   90.00
_cell.angle_gamma   90.00
#
_symmetry.space_group_name_H-M   'P 1'
#
loop_
_entity.id
_entity.type
_entity.pdbx_description
1 polymer ?
#
loop_
_entity_poly.entity_id
_entity_poly.type
_entity_poly.pdbx_seq_one_letter_code
_entity_poly.pdbx_strand_id
1 'polypeptide(L)'
;MQYLFYVKTYADAPVEWQTGFQDPATSTMEAIIDLHHDLMFFLIAIFTLVVYVGARVCWNFHWSKQPVAQKFNHHTNLELIWAILPSLIVMLIALPSLTLIYSFDHHVDNPALTVRVVGIQWAWRYELKEHVTSDFAQPNRLLELD
;
A
#
# COMPACT_ATOMS: atom_id res chain seq x y z
N MET A 1 -28.85 -33.93 3.41
CA MET A 1 -29.23 -33.00 4.50
C MET A 1 -28.11 -31.99 4.65
N GLN A 2 -28.33 -30.76 4.18
CA GLN A 2 -27.32 -29.72 4.10
C GLN A 2 -27.37 -28.91 5.41
N TYR A 3 -26.39 -29.12 6.29
CA TYR A 3 -26.23 -28.29 7.48
C TYR A 3 -25.71 -26.92 7.03
N LEU A 4 -26.62 -25.96 6.94
CA LEU A 4 -26.32 -24.57 6.64
C LEU A 4 -25.84 -23.92 7.94
N PHE A 5 -24.54 -23.96 8.19
CA PHE A 5 -23.96 -23.19 9.29
C PHE A 5 -24.11 -21.69 8.95
N TYR A 6 -25.03 -21.02 9.64
CA TYR A 6 -25.11 -19.56 9.60
C TYR A 6 -23.95 -19.00 10.43
N VAL A 7 -22.79 -18.85 9.80
CA VAL A 7 -21.65 -18.15 10.39
C VAL A 7 -21.82 -16.68 10.09
N LYS A 8 -22.04 -15.87 11.13
CA LYS A 8 -22.03 -14.41 11.02
C LYS A 8 -20.58 -13.95 10.91
N THR A 9 -20.09 -13.80 9.68
CA THR A 9 -18.76 -13.27 9.42
C THR A 9 -18.80 -11.75 9.55
N TYR A 10 -18.07 -11.20 10.52
CA TYR A 10 -17.77 -9.77 10.58
C TYR A 10 -16.64 -9.49 9.58
N ALA A 11 -16.96 -9.56 8.28
CA ALA A 11 -16.03 -9.15 7.24
C ALA A 11 -16.03 -7.62 7.16
N ASP A 12 -14.85 -7.03 7.05
CA ASP A 12 -14.75 -5.59 6.81
C ASP A 12 -15.31 -5.25 5.42
N ALA A 13 -15.85 -4.05 5.29
CA ALA A 13 -16.55 -3.59 4.10
C ALA A 13 -16.31 -2.10 3.88
N PRO A 14 -16.34 -1.63 2.62
CA PRO A 14 -16.23 -0.21 2.35
C PRO A 14 -17.40 0.55 2.98
N VAL A 15 -17.10 1.65 3.65
CA VAL A 15 -18.11 2.53 4.28
C VAL A 15 -18.33 3.77 3.41
N GLU A 16 -19.56 4.29 3.40
CA GLU A 16 -19.87 5.53 2.69
C GLU A 16 -18.95 6.67 3.13
N TRP A 17 -18.43 7.43 2.17
CA TRP A 17 -17.52 8.57 2.39
C TRP A 17 -16.15 8.23 3.00
N GLN A 18 -15.73 6.96 3.01
CA GLN A 18 -14.38 6.57 3.41
C GLN A 18 -13.33 7.09 2.40
N THR A 19 -12.26 7.69 2.90
CA THR A 19 -11.19 8.28 2.08
C THR A 19 -9.86 7.52 2.14
N GLY A 20 -9.73 6.58 3.07
CA GLY A 20 -8.51 5.79 3.30
C GLY A 20 -8.72 4.29 3.05
N PHE A 21 -7.78 3.47 3.54
CA PHE A 21 -7.89 2.02 3.51
C PHE A 21 -8.95 1.50 4.49
N GLN A 22 -9.39 0.26 4.22
CA GLN A 22 -10.13 -0.59 5.17
C GLN A 22 -9.25 -0.97 6.36
N ASP A 23 -9.88 -1.46 7.42
CA ASP A 23 -9.17 -1.90 8.62
C ASP A 23 -8.29 -3.12 8.27
N PRO A 24 -7.00 -3.11 8.64
CA PRO A 24 -6.11 -4.20 8.31
C PRO A 24 -6.50 -5.47 9.07
N ALA A 25 -6.66 -6.58 8.34
CA ALA A 25 -6.90 -7.90 8.91
C ALA A 25 -5.64 -8.80 8.91
N THR A 26 -4.52 -8.29 8.40
CA THR A 26 -3.24 -9.01 8.30
C THR A 26 -2.08 -8.05 8.61
N SER A 27 -0.98 -8.58 9.16
CA SER A 27 0.27 -7.84 9.38
C SER A 27 0.85 -7.27 8.09
N THR A 28 0.67 -7.98 6.98
CA THR A 28 0.98 -7.51 5.62
C THR A 28 0.23 -6.21 5.30
N MET A 29 -1.07 -6.14 5.58
CA MET A 29 -1.87 -4.95 5.29
C MET A 29 -1.47 -3.77 6.20
N GLU A 30 -1.16 -4.01 7.48
CA GLU A 30 -0.61 -2.99 8.38
C GLU A 30 0.66 -2.37 7.79
N ALA A 31 1.61 -3.21 7.36
CA ALA A 31 2.86 -2.74 6.78
C ALA A 31 2.68 -2.00 5.42
N ILE A 32 1.64 -2.34 4.64
CA ILE A 32 1.25 -1.58 3.45
C ILE A 32 0.75 -0.18 3.83
N ILE A 33 -0.08 -0.08 4.86
CA ILE A 33 -0.61 1.21 5.35
C ILE A 33 0.53 2.10 5.87
N ASP A 34 1.49 1.52 6.59
CA ASP A 34 2.68 2.24 7.07
C ASP A 34 3.52 2.78 5.91
N LEU A 35 3.84 1.94 4.92
CA LEU A 35 4.57 2.37 3.72
C LEU A 35 3.81 3.47 2.96
N HIS A 36 2.48 3.36 2.88
CA HIS A 36 1.66 4.39 2.26
C HIS A 36 1.76 5.72 3.02
N HIS A 37 1.70 5.73 4.36
CA HIS A 37 1.85 6.95 5.13
C HIS A 37 3.22 7.61 4.96
N ASP A 38 4.30 6.81 4.96
CA ASP A 38 5.65 7.30 4.70
C ASP A 38 5.76 7.95 3.31
N LEU A 39 5.21 7.29 2.28
CA LEU A 39 5.20 7.80 0.93
C LEU A 39 4.38 9.10 0.81
N MET A 40 3.19 9.13 1.42
CA MET A 40 2.32 10.31 1.40
C MET A 40 2.97 11.51 2.09
N PHE A 41 3.73 11.29 3.17
CA PHE A 41 4.50 12.35 3.81
C PHE A 41 5.48 13.02 2.82
N PHE A 42 6.29 12.24 2.11
CA PHE A 42 7.22 12.78 1.11
C PHE A 42 6.49 13.48 -0.05
N LEU A 43 5.40 12.90 -0.55
CA LEU A 43 4.63 13.49 -1.64
C LEU A 43 4.02 14.83 -1.26
N ILE A 44 3.39 14.93 -0.09
CA ILE A 44 2.80 16.18 0.40
C ILE A 44 3.88 17.24 0.62
N ALA A 45 5.05 16.86 1.17
CA ALA A 45 6.18 17.77 1.36
C ALA A 45 6.70 18.33 0.02
N ILE A 46 6.88 17.48 -1.00
CA ILE A 46 7.32 17.92 -2.34
C ILE A 46 6.24 18.77 -3.00
N PHE A 47 4.97 18.35 -2.92
CA PHE A 47 3.86 19.07 -3.52
C PHE A 47 3.72 20.49 -2.94
N THR A 48 3.76 20.62 -1.62
CA THR A 48 3.70 21.92 -0.95
C THR A 48 4.88 22.81 -1.31
N LEU A 49 6.10 22.27 -1.41
CA LEU A 49 7.28 23.00 -1.87
C LEU A 49 7.09 23.53 -3.30
N VAL A 50 6.63 22.68 -4.23
CA VAL A 50 6.43 23.06 -5.64
C VAL A 50 5.34 24.13 -5.76
N VAL A 51 4.21 23.95 -5.09
CA VAL A 51 3.12 24.93 -5.07
C VAL A 51 3.59 26.26 -4.48
N TYR A 52 4.36 26.21 -3.38
CA TYR A 52 4.91 27.42 -2.77
C TYR A 52 5.88 28.16 -3.70
N VAL A 53 6.85 27.47 -4.31
CA VAL A 53 7.78 28.08 -5.26
C VAL A 53 7.04 28.64 -6.47
N GLY A 54 6.08 27.89 -7.02
CA GLY A 54 5.24 28.35 -8.14
C GLY A 54 4.45 29.61 -7.79
N ALA A 55 3.79 29.65 -6.63
CA ALA A 55 3.08 30.82 -6.15
C ALA A 55 4.01 32.03 -5.96
N ARG A 56 5.23 31.81 -5.43
CA ARG A 56 6.25 32.85 -5.28
C ARG A 56 6.72 33.38 -6.63
N VAL A 57 6.89 32.52 -7.63
CA VAL A 57 7.23 32.93 -9.00
C VAL A 57 6.13 33.81 -9.58
N CYS A 58 4.87 33.37 -9.52
CA CYS A 58 3.73 34.15 -10.01
C CYS A 58 3.59 35.51 -9.30
N TRP A 59 3.87 35.57 -7.99
CA TRP A 59 3.75 36.81 -7.21
C TRP A 59 4.90 37.80 -7.42
N ASN A 60 6.13 37.31 -7.51
CA ASN A 60 7.32 38.16 -7.57
C ASN A 60 7.65 38.61 -9.00
N PHE A 61 7.42 37.74 -10.00
CA PHE A 61 7.68 38.02 -11.41
C PHE A 61 6.43 38.49 -12.17
N HIS A 62 5.42 38.99 -11.44
CA HIS A 62 4.26 39.62 -12.06
C HIS A 62 4.67 40.90 -12.80
N TRP A 63 4.03 41.21 -13.93
CA TRP A 63 4.42 42.32 -14.81
C TRP A 63 4.51 43.67 -14.09
N SER A 64 3.65 43.90 -13.09
CA SER A 64 3.65 45.12 -12.29
C SER A 64 4.88 45.29 -11.39
N LYS A 65 5.56 44.18 -11.04
CA LYS A 65 6.76 44.19 -10.18
C LYS A 65 8.05 44.03 -10.97
N GLN A 66 8.03 43.24 -12.05
CA GLN A 66 9.20 43.00 -12.87
C GLN A 66 8.86 43.11 -14.37
N PRO A 67 8.82 44.33 -14.93
CA PRO A 67 8.45 44.56 -16.32
C PRO A 67 9.54 44.16 -17.33
N VAL A 68 10.80 44.05 -16.91
CA VAL A 68 11.93 43.66 -17.76
C VAL A 68 12.43 42.26 -17.37
N ALA A 69 12.48 41.35 -18.35
CA ALA A 69 12.95 39.98 -18.15
C ALA A 69 14.48 39.93 -18.01
N GLN A 70 14.96 39.13 -17.05
CA GLN A 70 16.38 38.84 -16.87
C GLN A 70 16.84 37.81 -17.92
N LYS A 71 18.10 37.92 -18.38
CA LYS A 71 18.67 37.09 -19.47
C LYS A 71 19.67 36.05 -18.97
N PHE A 72 19.25 35.18 -18.06
CA PHE A 72 20.03 33.99 -17.66
C PHE A 72 19.42 32.74 -18.28
N ASN A 73 20.24 31.78 -18.69
CA ASN A 73 19.77 30.58 -19.41
C ASN A 73 20.17 29.25 -18.75
N HIS A 74 21.20 29.23 -17.89
CA HIS A 74 21.62 28.01 -17.19
C HIS A 74 22.29 28.36 -15.86
N HIS A 75 22.22 27.43 -14.92
CA HIS A 75 22.94 27.53 -13.66
C HIS A 75 23.30 26.13 -13.17
N THR A 76 24.46 25.64 -13.62
CA THR A 76 24.92 24.25 -13.44
C THR A 76 24.90 23.80 -11.97
N ASN A 77 25.20 24.68 -11.03
CA ASN A 77 25.15 24.34 -9.60
C ASN A 77 23.71 24.09 -9.11
N LEU A 78 22.71 24.82 -9.64
CA LEU A 78 21.30 24.60 -9.28
C LEU A 78 20.85 23.27 -9.90
N GLU A 79 21.22 23.05 -11.16
CA GLU A 79 20.93 21.83 -11.93
C GLU A 79 21.38 20.57 -11.19
N LEU A 80 22.60 20.60 -10.65
CA LEU A 80 23.15 19.50 -9.87
C LEU A 80 22.37 19.27 -8.57
N ILE A 81 22.04 20.34 -7.83
CA ILE A 81 21.33 20.23 -6.55
C ILE A 81 19.95 19.62 -6.75
N TRP A 82 19.17 20.12 -7.72
CA TRP A 82 17.82 19.60 -7.95
C TRP A 82 17.80 18.22 -8.62
N ALA A 83 18.91 17.74 -9.18
CA ALA A 83 18.98 16.37 -9.70
C ALA A 83 19.33 15.36 -8.60
N ILE A 84 20.27 15.71 -7.72
CA ILE A 84 20.69 14.86 -6.61
C ILE A 84 19.61 14.77 -5.53
N LEU A 85 18.98 15.88 -5.17
CA LEU A 85 18.02 15.94 -4.07
C LEU A 85 16.83 14.98 -4.28
N PRO A 86 16.12 14.98 -5.43
CA PRO A 86 15.03 14.03 -5.69
C PRO A 86 15.52 12.58 -5.75
N SER A 87 16.71 12.34 -6.33
CA SER A 87 17.30 11.00 -6.41
C SER A 87 17.53 10.42 -5.00
N LEU A 88 17.98 11.24 -4.06
CA LEU A 88 18.17 10.83 -2.67
C LEU A 88 16.85 10.57 -1.95
N ILE A 89 15.80 11.38 -2.19
CA ILE A 89 14.47 11.13 -1.63
C ILE A 89 13.92 9.78 -2.12
N VAL A 90 14.01 9.50 -3.42
CA VAL A 90 13.55 8.22 -3.99
C VAL A 90 14.31 7.04 -3.39
N MET A 91 15.63 7.16 -3.19
CA MET A 91 16.43 6.13 -2.56
C MET A 91 15.98 5.84 -1.11
N LEU A 92 15.63 6.87 -0.33
CA LEU A 92 15.11 6.69 1.03
C LEU A 92 13.77 5.96 1.05
N ILE A 93 12.88 6.24 0.09
CA ILE A 93 11.59 5.55 -0.05
C ILE A 93 11.78 4.10 -0.51
N ALA A 94 12.80 3.83 -1.32
CA ALA A 94 13.04 2.50 -1.87
C ALA A 94 13.40 1.46 -0.80
N LEU A 95 14.11 1.86 0.27
CA LEU A 95 14.54 0.94 1.33
C LEU A 95 13.37 0.23 2.05
N PRO A 96 12.40 0.93 2.67
CA PRO A 96 11.26 0.27 3.31
C PRO A 96 10.39 -0.52 2.32
N SER A 97 10.25 -0.02 1.08
CA SER A 97 9.50 -0.69 0.02
C SER A 97 10.08 -2.06 -0.35
N LEU A 98 11.41 -2.15 -0.50
CA LEU A 98 12.08 -3.41 -0.78
C LEU A 98 11.94 -4.38 0.40
N THR A 99 12.16 -3.92 1.63
CA THR A 99 11.98 -4.75 2.83
C THR A 99 10.57 -5.34 2.90
N LEU A 100 9.53 -4.56 2.57
CA LEU A 100 8.16 -5.02 2.56
C LEU A 100 7.93 -6.13 1.51
N ILE A 101 8.40 -5.94 0.28
CA ILE A 101 8.23 -6.94 -0.80
C ILE A 101 8.90 -8.26 -0.44
N TYR A 102 10.12 -8.23 0.11
CA TYR A 102 10.80 -9.45 0.55
C TYR A 102 10.08 -10.13 1.72
N SER A 103 9.42 -9.37 2.59
CA SER A 103 8.63 -9.96 3.67
C SER A 103 7.46 -10.80 3.15
N PHE A 104 6.86 -10.44 2.01
CA PHE A 104 5.72 -11.18 1.45
C PHE A 104 6.10 -12.56 0.93
N ASP A 105 7.29 -12.68 0.33
CA ASP A 105 7.79 -13.94 -0.21
C ASP A 105 7.97 -14.99 0.89
N HIS A 106 8.50 -14.58 2.04
CA HIS A 106 8.71 -15.46 3.19
C HIS A 106 7.44 -16.07 3.82
N HIS A 107 6.25 -15.49 3.59
CA HIS A 107 5.01 -16.03 4.17
C HIS A 107 4.52 -17.32 3.47
N VAL A 108 5.14 -17.71 2.34
CA VAL A 108 4.67 -18.81 1.49
C VAL A 108 5.33 -20.16 1.81
N ASP A 109 6.40 -20.17 2.61
CA ASP A 109 7.26 -21.36 2.78
C ASP A 109 6.58 -22.54 3.48
N ASN A 110 5.63 -22.32 4.41
CA ASN A 110 4.92 -23.39 5.13
C ASN A 110 3.47 -23.01 5.49
N PRO A 111 2.50 -23.12 4.56
CA PRO A 111 1.11 -22.75 4.82
C PRO A 111 0.39 -23.81 5.67
N ALA A 112 -0.30 -23.38 6.73
CA ALA A 112 -1.16 -24.26 7.54
C ALA A 112 -2.42 -24.74 6.78
N LEU A 113 -2.87 -23.98 5.79
CA LEU A 113 -4.03 -24.29 4.95
C LEU A 113 -3.72 -23.96 3.49
N THR A 114 -3.99 -24.90 2.58
CA THR A 114 -3.91 -24.64 1.13
C THR A 114 -5.32 -24.67 0.53
N VAL A 115 -5.76 -23.52 0.03
CA VAL A 115 -7.00 -23.38 -0.75
C VAL A 115 -6.64 -23.10 -2.20
N ARG A 116 -7.13 -23.93 -3.13
CA ARG A 116 -7.02 -23.67 -4.55
C ARG A 116 -8.25 -22.88 -4.99
N VAL A 117 -8.02 -21.68 -5.55
CA VAL A 117 -9.07 -20.81 -6.08
C VAL A 117 -9.01 -20.83 -7.60
N VAL A 118 -10.11 -21.22 -8.25
CA VAL A 118 -10.25 -21.28 -9.71
C VAL A 118 -11.26 -20.23 -10.16
N GLY A 119 -10.82 -19.27 -10.98
CA GLY A 119 -11.69 -18.31 -11.63
C GLY A 119 -12.41 -18.94 -12.83
N ILE A 120 -13.74 -18.91 -12.82
CA ILE A 120 -14.60 -19.25 -13.96
C ILE A 120 -15.34 -17.97 -14.41
N GLN A 121 -16.01 -18.01 -15.56
CA GLN A 121 -16.68 -16.82 -16.07
C GLN A 121 -17.73 -16.30 -15.05
N TRP A 122 -17.50 -15.09 -14.54
CA TRP A 122 -18.29 -14.40 -13.50
C TRP A 122 -18.50 -15.17 -12.18
N ALA A 123 -17.63 -16.13 -11.84
CA ALA A 123 -17.71 -16.83 -10.56
C ALA A 123 -16.35 -17.40 -10.12
N TRP A 124 -16.29 -17.85 -8.87
CA TRP A 124 -15.11 -18.44 -8.26
C TRP A 124 -15.44 -19.83 -7.74
N ARG A 125 -14.53 -20.79 -7.92
CA ARG A 125 -14.60 -22.14 -7.35
C ARG A 125 -13.43 -22.32 -6.39
N TYR A 126 -13.72 -22.86 -5.20
CA TYR A 126 -12.75 -23.10 -4.15
C TYR A 126 -12.59 -24.60 -3.92
N GLU A 127 -11.34 -25.09 -3.89
CA GLU A 127 -10.99 -26.49 -3.65
C GLU A 127 -10.02 -26.56 -2.46
N LEU A 128 -10.40 -27.32 -1.43
CA LEU A 128 -9.59 -27.59 -0.25
C LEU A 128 -8.86 -28.94 -0.45
N LYS A 129 -7.56 -29.01 -0.09
CA LYS A 129 -6.85 -30.30 -0.11
C LYS A 129 -7.39 -31.22 1.00
N GLU A 130 -7.61 -32.48 0.65
CA GLU A 130 -8.39 -33.47 1.41
C GLU A 130 -7.86 -33.77 2.83
N HIS A 131 -6.57 -33.58 3.10
CA HIS A 131 -5.97 -33.79 4.43
C HIS A 131 -6.56 -32.88 5.53
N VAL A 132 -7.15 -31.75 5.16
CA VAL A 132 -7.77 -30.82 6.11
C VAL A 132 -9.22 -31.23 6.41
N THR A 133 -9.92 -31.78 5.42
CA THR A 133 -11.31 -32.25 5.56
C THR A 133 -11.43 -33.40 6.57
N SER A 134 -10.44 -34.29 6.66
CA SER A 134 -10.46 -35.43 7.59
C SER A 134 -10.25 -35.04 9.06
N ASP A 135 -9.45 -33.99 9.35
CA ASP A 135 -9.20 -33.55 10.72
C ASP A 135 -10.38 -32.75 11.29
N PHE A 136 -11.06 -31.93 10.47
CA PHE A 136 -12.27 -31.22 10.88
C PHE A 136 -13.53 -32.10 10.90
N ALA A 137 -13.50 -33.27 10.26
CA ALA A 137 -14.61 -34.23 10.26
C ALA A 137 -14.60 -35.19 11.47
N GLN A 138 -13.62 -35.09 12.38
CA GLN A 138 -13.60 -35.88 13.62
C GLN A 138 -14.05 -35.05 14.82
N PRO A 139 -15.35 -35.06 15.19
CA PRO A 139 -15.89 -34.26 16.30
C PRO A 139 -15.33 -34.66 17.67
N ASN A 140 -14.66 -35.80 17.80
CA ASN A 140 -14.25 -36.35 19.10
C ASN A 140 -12.83 -35.95 19.53
N ARG A 141 -12.00 -35.31 18.69
CA ARG A 141 -10.62 -34.95 19.07
C ARG A 141 -10.52 -33.60 19.79
N LEU A 142 -11.57 -32.76 19.72
CA LEU A 142 -11.64 -31.47 20.42
C LEU A 142 -11.98 -31.61 21.93
N LEU A 143 -12.27 -32.83 22.40
CA LEU A 143 -12.54 -33.13 23.81
C LEU A 143 -11.33 -33.75 24.54
N GLU A 144 -10.19 -33.88 23.86
CA GLU A 144 -8.95 -34.47 24.41
C GLU A 144 -7.80 -33.45 24.54
N LEU A 145 -8.07 -32.16 24.31
CA LEU A 145 -7.08 -31.07 24.43
C LEU A 145 -7.40 -30.11 25.59
N ASP A 146 -7.86 -30.66 26.71
CA ASP A 146 -7.79 -30.05 28.05
C ASP A 146 -6.60 -30.63 28.83
#